data_AF-A0A9E5QMI8-F1
#
_entry.id   AF-A0A9E5QMI8-F1
#
_cell.length_a   1.000
_cell.length_b   1.000
_cell.length_c   1.000
_cell.angle_alpha   90.00
_cell.angle_beta   90.00
_cell.angle_gamma   90.00
#
_symmetry.space_group_name_H-M   'P 1'
#
loop_
_entity.id
_entity.type
_entity.pdbx_description
1 polymer ?
#
loop_
_entity_poly.entity_id
_entity_poly.type
_entity_poly.pdbx_seq_one_letter_code
_entity_poly.pdbx_strand_id
1 'polypeptide(L)'
;MIFFETAAVGDLSIETGNPMRTESNREAVALDQRLRALWSQHPSFVLIHHSHSFMAKIFEGLHVLSELVRRYTNGSQARASENK
;
A
#
# COMPACT_ATOMS: atom_id res chain seq x y z
N MET A 1 4.33 6.57 -1.19
CA MET A 1 3.57 5.50 -1.86
C MET A 1 3.19 4.47 -0.81
N ILE A 2 1.90 4.23 -0.57
CA ILE A 2 1.41 3.15 0.29
C ILE A 2 0.98 2.02 -0.63
N PHE A 3 1.60 0.86 -0.52
CA PHE A 3 1.37 -0.29 -1.38
C PHE A 3 0.72 -1.42 -0.59
N PHE A 4 -0.41 -1.94 -1.08
CA PHE A 4 -1.12 -3.05 -0.44
C PHE A 4 -0.87 -4.34 -1.23
N GLU A 5 -0.23 -5.31 -0.59
CA GLU A 5 0.06 -6.63 -1.17
C GLU A 5 -1.23 -7.40 -1.48
N THR A 6 -1.33 -8.03 -2.64
CA THR A 6 -2.55 -8.75 -3.05
C THR A 6 -2.94 -9.87 -2.08
N ALA A 7 -4.25 -10.11 -1.94
CA ALA A 7 -4.77 -11.22 -1.14
C ALA A 7 -4.41 -12.61 -1.74
N ALA A 8 -4.11 -12.65 -3.04
CA ALA A 8 -3.72 -13.87 -3.73
C ALA A 8 -2.40 -14.48 -3.20
N VAL A 9 -1.57 -13.72 -2.48
CA VAL A 9 -0.38 -14.25 -1.79
C VAL A 9 -0.76 -15.24 -0.67
N GLY A 10 -1.93 -15.08 -0.07
CA GLY A 10 -2.47 -15.98 0.96
C GLY A 10 -3.45 -17.02 0.41
N ASP A 11 -3.35 -17.36 -0.87
CA ASP A 11 -4.26 -18.30 -1.59
C ASP A 11 -5.75 -17.94 -1.55
N LEU A 12 -6.09 -16.71 -1.14
CA LEU A 12 -7.45 -16.21 -1.21
C LEU A 12 -7.81 -15.91 -2.66
N SER A 13 -8.93 -16.44 -3.13
CA SER A 13 -9.44 -16.15 -4.47
C SER A 13 -9.73 -14.65 -4.61
N ILE A 14 -9.17 -14.05 -5.66
CA ILE A 14 -9.44 -12.68 -6.09
C ILE A 14 -10.33 -12.61 -7.33
N GLU A 15 -10.73 -13.77 -7.86
CA GLU A 15 -11.48 -13.92 -9.11
C GLU A 15 -12.97 -13.58 -8.94
N THR A 16 -13.44 -13.57 -7.69
CA THR A 16 -14.84 -13.28 -7.37
C THR A 16 -15.01 -11.84 -6.89
N GLY A 17 -16.03 -11.14 -7.41
CA GLY A 17 -16.49 -9.85 -6.88
C GLY A 17 -16.01 -8.59 -7.62
N ASN A 18 -15.08 -8.70 -8.56
CA ASN A 18 -14.73 -7.60 -9.47
C ASN A 18 -14.67 -8.09 -10.93
N PRO A 19 -15.68 -7.78 -11.78
CA PRO A 19 -15.75 -8.29 -13.15
C PRO A 19 -14.67 -7.74 -14.08
N MET A 20 -13.92 -6.72 -13.65
CA MET A 20 -12.79 -6.17 -14.42
C MET A 20 -11.48 -6.91 -14.14
N ARG A 21 -11.41 -7.79 -13.11
CA ARG A 21 -10.24 -8.63 -12.88
C ARG A 21 -10.32 -9.85 -13.79
N THR A 22 -9.30 -10.03 -14.61
CA THR A 22 -9.23 -11.10 -15.62
C THR A 22 -8.02 -12.01 -15.40
N GLU A 23 -7.17 -11.67 -14.43
CA GLU A 23 -6.01 -12.46 -14.04
C GLU A 23 -6.36 -13.59 -13.07
N SER A 24 -5.68 -14.72 -13.20
CA SER A 24 -5.69 -15.80 -12.19
C SER A 24 -4.97 -15.38 -10.91
N ASN A 25 -5.18 -16.12 -9.81
CA ASN A 25 -4.45 -15.91 -8.56
C ASN A 25 -2.92 -15.88 -8.75
N ARG A 26 -2.38 -16.79 -9.57
CA ARG A 26 -0.93 -16.86 -9.84
C ARG A 26 -0.45 -15.63 -10.61
N GLU A 27 -1.20 -15.21 -11.62
CA GLU A 27 -0.88 -14.01 -12.38
C GLU A 27 -0.98 -12.76 -11.51
N ALA A 28 -1.94 -12.70 -10.58
CA ALA A 28 -2.06 -11.61 -9.64
C ALA A 28 -0.86 -11.51 -8.68
N VAL A 29 -0.35 -12.63 -8.18
CA VAL A 29 0.89 -12.64 -7.38
C VAL A 29 2.08 -12.16 -8.22
N ALA A 30 2.19 -12.61 -9.47
CA ALA A 30 3.26 -12.17 -10.36
C ALA A 30 3.17 -10.66 -10.69
N LEU A 31 1.97 -10.15 -10.91
CA LEU A 31 1.71 -8.72 -11.13
C LEU A 31 2.05 -7.90 -9.88
N ASP A 32 1.62 -8.37 -8.70
CA ASP A 32 1.92 -7.72 -7.41
C ASP A 32 3.43 -7.59 -7.19
N GLN A 33 4.19 -8.66 -7.39
CA GLN A 33 5.65 -8.65 -7.26
C GLN A 33 6.32 -7.66 -8.22
N ARG A 34 5.88 -7.60 -9.49
CA ARG A 34 6.40 -6.66 -10.48
C ARG A 34 6.08 -5.21 -10.11
N LEU A 35 4.85 -4.94 -9.68
CA LEU A 35 4.43 -3.61 -9.24
C LEU A 35 5.17 -3.21 -7.96
N ARG A 36 5.34 -4.11 -7.00
CA ARG A 36 6.11 -3.87 -5.78
C ARG A 36 7.55 -3.49 -6.12
N ALA A 37 8.21 -4.22 -7.01
CA ALA A 37 9.59 -3.91 -7.42
C ALA A 37 9.72 -2.55 -8.12
N LEU A 38 8.70 -2.16 -8.90
CA LEU A 38 8.65 -0.85 -9.54
C LEU A 38 8.45 0.27 -8.50
N TRP A 39 7.44 0.14 -7.64
CA TRP A 39 7.04 1.17 -6.70
C TRP A 39 7.94 1.27 -5.46
N SER A 40 8.68 0.21 -5.11
CA SER A 40 9.61 0.22 -3.97
C SER A 40 10.75 1.22 -4.11
N GLN A 41 10.98 1.74 -5.31
CA GLN A 41 11.96 2.79 -5.59
C GLN A 41 11.51 4.18 -5.07
N HIS A 42 10.23 4.34 -4.72
CA HIS A 42 9.73 5.61 -4.21
C HIS A 42 10.33 5.90 -2.81
N PRO A 43 10.84 7.12 -2.53
CA PRO A 43 11.58 7.42 -1.30
C PRO A 43 10.76 7.22 -0.01
N SER A 44 9.44 7.41 -0.09
CA SER A 44 8.50 7.13 1.00
C SER A 44 7.61 5.92 0.68
N PHE A 45 8.20 4.80 0.27
CA PHE A 45 7.48 3.55 0.05
C PHE A 45 7.16 2.84 1.37
N VAL A 46 5.90 2.45 1.54
CA VAL A 46 5.47 1.62 2.67
C VAL A 46 4.65 0.45 2.13
N LEU A 47 5.03 -0.76 2.52
CA LEU A 47 4.32 -1.99 2.19
C LEU A 47 3.38 -2.38 3.31
N ILE A 48 2.10 -2.57 2.97
CA ILE A 48 1.09 -3.21 3.82
C ILE A 48 0.95 -4.63 3.33
N HIS A 49 1.38 -5.58 4.15
CA HIS A 49 1.37 -7.01 3.82
C HIS A 49 -0.04 -7.56 3.68
N HIS A 50 -0.15 -8.73 3.05
CA HIS A 50 -1.36 -9.51 3.11
C HIS A 50 -1.75 -9.80 4.57
N SER A 51 -3.06 -9.79 4.84
CA SER A 51 -3.66 -10.23 6.09
C SER A 51 -4.96 -10.98 5.78
N HIS A 52 -5.23 -12.05 6.54
CA HIS A 52 -6.51 -12.76 6.48
C HIS A 52 -7.69 -11.86 6.88
N SER A 53 -7.46 -10.84 7.73
CA SER A 53 -8.47 -9.86 8.10
C SER A 53 -8.36 -8.64 7.21
N PHE A 54 -9.36 -8.47 6.33
CA PHE A 54 -9.47 -7.27 5.50
C PHE A 54 -9.46 -5.99 6.35
N MET A 55 -10.22 -5.97 7.44
CA MET A 55 -10.30 -4.79 8.32
C MET A 55 -8.95 -4.47 8.98
N ALA A 56 -8.22 -5.48 9.45
CA ALA A 56 -6.89 -5.26 10.03
C ALA A 56 -5.95 -4.59 9.03
N LYS A 57 -5.95 -5.08 7.77
CA LYS A 57 -5.16 -4.51 6.68
C LYS A 57 -5.51 -3.05 6.39
N ILE A 58 -6.81 -2.73 6.39
CA ILE A 58 -7.29 -1.36 6.15
C ILE A 58 -6.90 -0.43 7.29
N PHE A 59 -7.03 -0.86 8.55
CA PHE A 59 -6.60 -0.07 9.70
C PHE A 59 -5.10 0.19 9.71
N GLU A 60 -4.29 -0.79 9.34
CA GLU A 60 -2.84 -0.61 9.19
C GLU A 60 -2.52 0.46 8.12
N GLY A 61 -3.19 0.38 6.97
CA GLY A 61 -3.05 1.39 5.92
C GLY A 61 -3.47 2.81 6.35
N LEU A 62 -4.58 2.93 7.09
CA LEU A 62 -5.03 4.21 7.64
C LEU A 62 -4.02 4.77 8.65
N HIS A 63 -3.48 3.92 9.53
CA HIS A 63 -2.45 4.31 10.49
C HIS A 63 -1.21 4.86 9.79
N VAL A 64 -0.72 4.17 8.76
CA VAL A 64 0.42 4.62 7.94
C VAL A 64 0.11 5.95 7.26
N LEU A 65 -1.09 6.12 6.69
CA LEU A 65 -1.50 7.36 6.07
C LEU A 65 -1.50 8.53 7.06
N SER A 66 -2.06 8.33 8.27
CA SER A 66 -2.07 9.34 9.32
C SER A 66 -0.67 9.78 9.71
N GLU A 67 0.27 8.84 9.87
CA GLU A 67 1.66 9.16 10.18
C GLU A 67 2.37 9.91 9.05
N LEU A 68 2.12 9.55 7.79
CA LEU A 68 2.66 10.28 6.65
C LEU A 68 2.15 11.71 6.60
N VAL A 69 0.83 11.92 6.76
CA VAL A 69 0.24 13.27 6.80
C VAL A 69 0.88 14.09 7.92
N ARG A 70 1.02 13.52 9.13
CA ARG A 70 1.64 14.19 10.28
C ARG A 70 3.09 14.61 10.00
N ARG A 71 3.89 13.77 9.34
CA ARG A 71 5.26 14.11 8.94
C ARG A 71 5.30 15.24 7.93
N TYR A 72 4.40 15.22 6.94
CA TYR A 72 4.30 16.28 5.95
C TYR A 72 3.88 17.62 6.57
N THR A 73 2.90 17.64 7.47
CA THR A 73 2.46 18.88 8.14
C THR A 73 3.59 19.44 9.01
N ASN A 74 4.29 18.60 9.76
CA ASN A 74 5.37 19.04 10.65
C ASN A 74 6.60 19.52 9.87
N GLY A 75 6.98 18.83 8.79
CA GLY A 75 8.08 19.26 7.92
C GLY A 75 7.78 20.58 7.18
N SER A 76 6.52 20.83 6.86
CA SER A 76 6.08 22.10 6.25
C SER A 76 6.18 23.27 7.24
N GLN A 77 5.84 23.04 8.51
CA GLN A 77 5.96 24.04 9.57
C GLN A 77 7.42 24.40 9.84
N ALA A 78 8.32 23.42 9.90
CA ALA A 78 9.75 23.65 10.14
C ALA A 78 10.40 24.52 9.05
N ARG A 79 10.09 24.26 7.77
CA ARG A 79 10.59 25.08 6.65
C ARG A 79 10.04 26.51 6.63
N ALA A 80 8.82 26.72 7.13
CA ALA A 80 8.23 28.04 7.23
C ALA A 80 8.85 28.89 8.35
N SER A 81 9.36 28.26 9.41
CA SER A 81 10.06 28.95 10.51
C SER A 81 11.53 29.29 10.21
N GLU A 82 12.20 28.56 9.30
CA GLU A 82 13.60 28.84 8.92
C GLU A 82 13.74 30.01 7.92
N ASN A 83 12.67 30.34 7.18
CA ASN A 83 12.65 31.40 6.17
C ASN A 83 12.19 32.77 6.73
N LYS A 84 12.11 32.92 8.05
CA LYS A 84 11.59 34.11 8.74
C LYS A 84 12.68 34.73 9.62
#